data_AF-A0A2H5Q363-F1
#
_entry.id   AF-A0A2H5Q363-F1
#
_cell.length_a   1.000
_cell.length_b   1.000
_cell.length_c   1.000
_cell.angle_alpha   90.00
_cell.angle_beta   90.00
_cell.angle_gamma   90.00
#
_symmetry.space_group_name_H-M   'P 1'
#
loop_
_entity.id
_entity.type
_entity.pdbx_description
1 polymer ?
#
loop_
_entity_poly.entity_id
_entity_poly.type
_entity_poly.pdbx_seq_one_letter_code
_entity_poly.pdbx_strand_id
1 'polypeptide(L)'
;MKHSQNKGGKKNSKNIQTERILTTSATIDLSSNRFQEKILEVVGKLNSLKNSNISHNNLIGGIPSSLRNLTEFESLDLSLNKFVEHIPT
;
A
#
# COMPACT_ATOMS: atom_id res chain seq x y z
N MET A 1 -21.10 46.84 -52.52
CA MET A 1 -21.09 45.38 -52.30
C MET A 1 -20.36 45.10 -50.99
N LYS A 2 -21.08 44.69 -49.93
CA LYS A 2 -20.49 44.42 -48.61
C LYS A 2 -19.90 43.01 -48.59
N HIS A 3 -18.58 42.90 -48.49
CA HIS A 3 -17.90 41.62 -48.27
C HIS A 3 -17.91 41.32 -46.76
N SER A 4 -18.76 40.37 -46.34
CA SER A 4 -18.83 39.88 -44.96
C SER A 4 -17.70 38.85 -44.75
N GLN A 5 -16.75 39.15 -43.87
CA GLN A 5 -15.76 38.18 -43.41
C GLN A 5 -16.30 37.40 -42.20
N ASN A 6 -16.48 36.10 -42.40
CA ASN A 6 -16.84 35.13 -41.38
C ASN A 6 -15.66 34.95 -40.40
N LYS A 7 -15.78 35.48 -39.19
CA LYS A 7 -14.79 35.28 -38.12
C LYS A 7 -15.00 33.89 -37.51
N GLY A 8 -14.14 32.95 -37.91
CA GLY A 8 -14.07 31.61 -37.31
C GLY A 8 -13.88 31.69 -35.79
N GLY A 9 -14.85 31.14 -35.06
CA GLY A 9 -14.76 30.99 -33.61
C GLY A 9 -13.60 30.05 -33.24
N LYS A 10 -12.61 30.58 -32.52
CA LYS A 10 -11.54 29.80 -31.91
C LYS A 10 -12.16 28.85 -30.87
N LYS A 11 -12.29 27.56 -31.19
CA LYS A 11 -12.64 26.53 -30.20
C LYS A 11 -11.48 26.44 -29.21
N ASN A 12 -11.66 27.02 -28.02
CA ASN A 12 -10.79 26.82 -26.88
C ASN A 12 -10.96 25.38 -26.37
N SER A 13 -10.29 24.42 -27.01
CA SER A 13 -10.24 23.05 -26.51
C SER A 13 -9.30 23.04 -25.31
N LYS A 14 -9.87 23.03 -24.09
CA LYS A 14 -9.08 22.74 -22.88
C LYS A 14 -8.49 21.35 -23.05
N ASN A 15 -7.17 21.27 -23.16
CA ASN A 15 -6.45 20.01 -23.14
C ASN A 15 -6.49 19.48 -21.71
N ILE A 16 -7.43 18.59 -21.40
CA ILE A 16 -7.51 17.93 -20.10
C ILE A 16 -6.52 16.77 -20.17
N GLN A 17 -5.29 17.00 -19.69
CA GLN A 17 -4.39 15.90 -19.42
C GLN A 17 -4.89 15.18 -18.17
N THR A 18 -5.31 13.94 -18.32
CA THR A 18 -5.64 13.07 -17.19
C THR A 18 -4.34 12.50 -16.64
N GLU A 19 -4.03 12.77 -15.37
CA GLU A 19 -3.00 12.01 -14.67
C GLU A 19 -3.53 10.62 -14.37
N ARG A 20 -2.81 9.59 -14.84
CA ARG A 20 -3.13 8.20 -14.52
C ARG A 20 -2.64 7.94 -13.09
N ILE A 21 -3.53 8.03 -12.11
CA ILE A 21 -3.22 7.63 -10.73
C ILE A 21 -3.17 6.10 -10.70
N LEU A 22 -1.95 5.54 -10.76
CA LEU A 22 -1.74 4.11 -10.55
C LEU A 22 -1.45 3.88 -9.08
N THR A 23 -2.42 3.34 -8.36
CA THR A 23 -2.19 2.81 -7.02
C THR A 23 -1.81 1.34 -7.13
N THR A 24 -0.56 1.00 -6.84
CA THR A 24 -0.13 -0.40 -6.71
C THR A 24 -0.43 -0.90 -5.31
N SER A 25 -1.25 -1.94 -5.21
CA SER A 25 -1.46 -2.69 -3.98
C SER A 25 -0.76 -4.04 -4.04
N ALA A 26 -0.26 -4.48 -2.90
CA ALA A 26 0.35 -5.78 -2.72
C ALA A 26 -0.37 -6.54 -1.60
N THR A 27 -0.46 -7.85 -1.78
CA THR A 27 -0.89 -8.81 -0.76
C THR A 27 0.21 -9.84 -0.61
N ILE A 28 0.56 -10.18 0.63
CA ILE A 28 1.60 -11.17 0.95
C ILE A 28 0.99 -12.25 1.83
N ASP A 29 1.06 -13.50 1.37
CA ASP A 29 0.77 -14.69 2.18
C ASP A 29 2.06 -15.45 2.45
N LEU A 30 2.46 -15.45 3.72
CA LEU A 30 3.61 -16.15 4.29
C LEU A 30 3.18 -17.18 5.34
N SER A 31 1.88 -17.48 5.39
CA SER A 31 1.32 -18.37 6.39
C SER A 31 1.81 -19.81 6.25
N SER A 32 1.72 -20.59 7.33
CA SER A 32 2.03 -22.03 7.32
C SER A 32 3.48 -22.35 6.93
N ASN A 33 4.42 -21.55 7.43
CA ASN A 33 5.84 -21.74 7.24
C ASN A 33 6.53 -22.08 8.57
N ARG A 34 7.87 -22.14 8.55
CA ARG A 34 8.70 -22.40 9.74
C ARG A 34 9.59 -21.21 10.10
N PHE A 35 9.16 -19.98 9.81
CA PHE A 35 9.92 -18.80 10.22
C PHE A 35 9.99 -18.73 11.74
N GLN A 36 11.20 -18.55 12.29
CA GLN A 36 11.48 -18.72 13.72
C GLN A 36 12.04 -17.47 14.39
N GLU A 37 12.39 -16.46 13.60
CA GLU A 37 13.04 -15.25 14.09
C GLU A 37 12.04 -14.12 14.29
N LYS A 38 12.52 -12.99 14.81
CA LYS A 38 11.71 -11.76 14.90
C LYS A 38 11.40 -11.17 13.53
N ILE A 39 10.30 -10.44 13.44
CA ILE A 39 10.03 -9.58 12.29
C ILE A 39 11.00 -8.39 12.35
N LEU A 40 11.61 -8.03 11.22
CA LEU A 40 12.58 -6.92 11.12
C LEU A 40 11.87 -5.58 10.86
N GLU A 41 12.39 -4.46 11.39
CA GLU A 41 11.82 -3.12 11.18
C GLU A 41 11.77 -2.66 9.70
N VAL A 42 12.38 -3.40 8.78
CA VAL A 42 12.31 -3.11 7.34
C VAL A 42 10.90 -3.29 6.76
N VAL A 43 10.02 -4.08 7.41
CA VAL A 43 8.67 -4.31 6.86
C VAL A 43 7.84 -3.04 6.82
N GLY A 44 8.10 -2.07 7.70
CA GLY A 44 7.46 -0.76 7.66
C GLY A 44 7.81 0.10 6.44
N LYS A 45 8.63 -0.39 5.50
CA LYS A 45 8.90 0.26 4.20
C LYS A 45 8.01 -0.27 3.07
N LEU A 46 7.21 -1.29 3.32
CA LEU A 46 6.35 -1.93 2.32
C LEU A 46 5.06 -1.12 2.09
N ASN A 47 5.17 0.15 1.68
CA ASN A 47 4.06 1.12 1.67
C ASN A 47 2.90 0.75 0.72
N SER A 48 3.12 -0.15 -0.23
CA SER A 48 2.07 -0.67 -1.11
C SER A 48 1.32 -1.88 -0.54
N LEU A 49 1.74 -2.39 0.63
CA LEU A 49 1.15 -3.59 1.24
C LEU A 49 -0.21 -3.25 1.86
N LYS A 50 -1.25 -3.93 1.39
CA LYS A 50 -2.62 -3.79 1.90
C LYS A 50 -3.00 -4.92 2.83
N ASN A 51 -2.60 -6.15 2.51
CA ASN A 51 -2.99 -7.33 3.27
C ASN A 51 -1.78 -8.21 3.49
N SER A 52 -1.60 -8.69 4.72
CA SER A 52 -0.56 -9.66 5.03
C SER A 52 -1.05 -10.76 5.95
N ASN A 53 -0.82 -12.00 5.53
CA ASN A 53 -1.01 -13.18 6.37
C ASN A 53 0.36 -13.77 6.69
N ILE A 54 0.78 -13.70 7.95
CA ILE A 54 2.04 -14.27 8.46
C ILE A 54 1.75 -15.31 9.56
N SER A 55 0.51 -15.80 9.60
CA SER A 55 0.05 -16.73 10.63
C SER A 55 0.72 -18.10 10.52
N HIS A 56 0.52 -18.95 11.53
CA HIS A 56 1.01 -20.34 11.53
C HIS A 56 2.52 -20.44 11.26
N ASN A 57 3.32 -19.71 12.04
CA ASN A 57 4.78 -19.74 12.01
C ASN A 57 5.32 -19.90 13.44
N ASN A 58 6.64 -19.81 13.60
CA ASN A 58 7.31 -19.85 14.90
C ASN A 58 7.96 -18.51 15.25
N LEU A 59 7.48 -17.38 14.69
CA LEU A 59 8.08 -16.06 14.89
C LEU A 59 8.04 -15.67 16.38
N ILE A 60 9.11 -15.02 16.86
CA ILE A 60 9.30 -14.64 18.26
C ILE A 60 9.50 -13.12 18.42
N GLY A 61 9.62 -12.66 19.67
CA GLY A 61 9.90 -11.26 20.00
C GLY A 61 8.66 -10.37 19.94
N GLY A 62 8.89 -9.07 19.75
CA GLY A 62 7.85 -8.07 19.58
C GLY A 62 7.46 -7.83 18.13
N ILE A 63 6.27 -7.27 17.96
CA ILE A 63 5.79 -6.75 16.69
C ILE A 63 6.56 -5.45 16.40
N PRO A 64 7.14 -5.24 15.21
CA PRO A 64 7.95 -4.05 14.93
C PRO A 64 7.10 -2.79 14.95
N SER A 65 7.60 -1.75 15.62
CA SER A 65 6.93 -0.45 15.69
C SER A 65 6.75 0.20 14.31
N SER A 66 7.62 -0.11 13.36
CA SER A 66 7.53 0.36 11.98
C SER A 66 6.31 -0.12 11.21
N LEU A 67 5.57 -1.13 11.68
CA LEU A 67 4.29 -1.52 11.06
C LEU A 67 3.29 -0.35 11.02
N ARG A 68 3.38 0.60 11.96
CA ARG A 68 2.56 1.82 11.94
C ARG A 68 2.80 2.72 10.72
N ASN A 69 3.93 2.54 10.03
CA ASN A 69 4.27 3.31 8.84
C ASN A 69 3.53 2.80 7.59
N LEU A 70 2.88 1.62 7.65
CA LEU A 70 2.11 1.06 6.56
C LEU A 70 0.74 1.73 6.49
N THR A 71 0.65 2.87 5.81
CA THR A 71 -0.55 3.72 5.79
C THR A 71 -1.70 3.15 4.95
N GLU A 72 -1.42 2.29 3.99
CA GLU A 72 -2.41 1.69 3.09
C GLU A 72 -2.92 0.32 3.59
N PHE A 73 -2.56 -0.04 4.82
CA PHE A 73 -2.69 -1.39 5.33
C PHE A 73 -4.11 -1.67 5.86
N GLU A 74 -4.75 -2.71 5.35
CA GLU A 74 -6.16 -3.04 5.59
C GLU A 74 -6.34 -4.27 6.50
N SER A 75 -5.46 -5.29 6.41
CA SER A 75 -5.60 -6.51 7.21
C SER A 75 -4.27 -7.21 7.51
N LEU A 76 -4.04 -7.54 8.79
CA LEU A 76 -2.86 -8.24 9.30
C LEU A 76 -3.31 -9.48 10.07
N ASP A 77 -2.81 -10.65 9.68
CA ASP A 77 -2.91 -11.86 10.49
C ASP A 77 -1.53 -12.31 10.98
N LEU A 78 -1.32 -12.18 12.29
CA LEU A 78 -0.12 -12.63 13.01
C LEU A 78 -0.40 -13.85 13.90
N SER A 79 -1.60 -14.41 13.84
CA SER A 79 -2.04 -15.48 14.73
C SER A 79 -1.15 -16.72 14.64
N LEU A 80 -1.15 -17.53 15.70
CA LEU A 80 -0.41 -18.80 15.71
C LEU A 80 1.10 -18.60 15.43
N ASN A 81 1.67 -17.63 16.13
CA ASN A 81 3.10 -17.37 16.30
C ASN A 81 3.44 -17.35 17.80
N LYS A 82 4.69 -17.03 18.15
CA LYS A 82 5.21 -17.01 19.53
C LYS A 82 5.61 -15.58 19.94
N PHE A 83 4.85 -14.57 19.53
CA PHE A 83 5.07 -13.19 19.97
C PHE A 83 4.77 -13.08 21.48
N VAL A 84 5.67 -12.42 22.22
CA VAL A 84 5.62 -12.34 23.70
C VAL A 84 5.63 -10.92 24.24
N GLU A 85 5.75 -9.91 23.37
CA GLU A 85 5.74 -8.50 23.76
C GLU A 85 4.41 -7.82 23.43
N HIS A 86 4.28 -6.56 23.83
CA HIS A 86 3.07 -5.76 23.66
C HIS A 86 2.79 -5.42 22.20
N ILE A 87 1.52 -5.12 21.89
CA ILE A 87 1.14 -4.48 20.63
C ILE A 87 1.82 -3.10 20.58
N PRO A 88 2.47 -2.71 19.47
CA PRO A 88 3.18 -1.43 19.38
C PRO A 88 2.20 -0.27 19.47
N THR A 89 2.57 0.78 20.22
CA THR A 89 1.83 2.04 20.35
C THR A 89 2.30 3.11 19.36
#